data_AF-X1KI91-F1
#
_entry.id   AF-X1KI91-F1
#
_cell.length_a   1.000
_cell.length_b   1.000
_cell.length_c   1.000
_cell.angle_alpha   90.00
_cell.angle_beta   90.00
_cell.angle_gamma   90.00
#
_symmetry.space_group_name_H-M   'P 1'
#
loop_
_entity.id
_entity.type
_entity.pdbx_description
1 polymer ?
#
loop_
_entity_poly.entity_id
_entity_poly.type
_entity_poly.pdbx_seq_one_letter_code
_entity_poly.pdbx_strand_id
1 'polypeptide(L)'
;NIEEIYVDYFGGSDPKFHLKEKYKEWSGARDPREIERGSYLAVSATFYQGGRGRPVKGFDQSHSHYLWLSEKDLVKKIGYSIFIFYIH
;
A
#
# COMPACT_ATOMS: atom_id res chain seq x y z
N ASN A 1 10.20 -12.20 -11.75
CA ASN A 1 9.38 -13.01 -10.82
C ASN A 1 9.19 -12.18 -9.56
N ILE A 2 8.02 -12.21 -8.91
CA ILE A 2 7.81 -11.47 -7.64
C ILE A 2 8.19 -12.40 -6.49
N GLU A 3 9.17 -12.00 -5.69
CA GLU A 3 9.62 -12.76 -4.51
C GLU A 3 8.72 -12.46 -3.32
N GLU A 4 8.48 -11.18 -3.05
CA GLU A 4 7.58 -10.72 -1.99
C GLU A 4 6.77 -9.48 -2.41
N ILE A 5 5.61 -9.33 -1.77
CA ILE A 5 4.71 -8.20 -1.94
C ILE A 5 4.10 -7.81 -0.60
N TYR A 6 4.30 -6.55 -0.25
CA TYR A 6 3.66 -5.88 0.86
C TYR A 6 2.22 -5.55 0.47
N VAL A 7 1.28 -5.78 1.37
CA VAL A 7 -0.15 -5.64 1.06
C VAL A 7 -0.86 -4.87 2.16
N ASP A 8 -1.52 -3.80 1.75
CA ASP A 8 -2.40 -2.97 2.58
C ASP A 8 -3.82 -3.04 2.03
N TYR A 9 -4.62 -3.92 2.62
CA TYR A 9 -5.88 -4.39 2.05
C TYR A 9 -7.07 -4.26 3.01
N PHE A 10 -8.17 -3.65 2.55
CA PHE A 10 -9.39 -3.45 3.37
C PHE A 10 -10.53 -4.45 3.07
N GLY A 11 -10.33 -5.45 2.21
CA GLY A 11 -11.39 -6.40 1.85
C GLY A 11 -11.50 -7.59 2.80
N GLY A 12 -12.58 -8.37 2.64
CA GLY A 12 -12.90 -9.49 3.54
C GLY A 12 -12.16 -10.81 3.27
N SER A 13 -11.35 -10.89 2.22
CA SER A 13 -10.53 -12.07 1.90
C SER A 13 -9.19 -11.99 2.60
N ASP A 14 -8.66 -13.12 3.08
CA ASP A 14 -7.29 -13.19 3.61
C ASP A 14 -6.26 -13.19 2.46
N PRO A 15 -5.44 -12.13 2.27
CA PRO A 15 -4.45 -12.11 1.20
C PRO A 15 -3.35 -13.16 1.40
N LYS A 16 -3.05 -13.55 2.65
CA LYS A 16 -2.05 -14.59 2.96
C LYS A 16 -2.48 -15.94 2.39
N PHE A 17 -3.78 -16.26 2.42
CA PHE A 17 -4.31 -17.50 1.85
C PHE A 17 -4.00 -17.60 0.33
N HIS A 18 -4.10 -16.47 -0.38
CA HIS A 18 -3.89 -16.43 -1.84
C HIS A 18 -2.43 -16.26 -2.25
N LEU A 19 -1.67 -15.42 -1.53
CA LEU A 19 -0.31 -15.03 -1.89
C LEU A 19 0.77 -15.88 -1.18
N LYS A 20 0.38 -16.64 -0.15
CA LYS A 20 1.23 -17.59 0.57
C LYS A 20 2.52 -16.92 1.07
N GLU A 21 3.68 -17.54 0.81
CA GLU A 21 5.01 -17.08 1.22
C GLU A 21 5.37 -15.69 0.67
N LYS A 22 4.72 -15.24 -0.41
CA LYS A 22 5.00 -13.93 -1.00
C LYS A 22 4.35 -12.78 -0.22
N TYR A 23 3.39 -13.08 0.64
CA TYR A 23 2.64 -12.07 1.38
C TYR A 23 3.48 -11.47 2.50
N LYS A 24 3.56 -10.13 2.51
CA LYS A 24 4.00 -9.35 3.65
C LYS A 24 2.87 -8.42 4.07
N GLU A 25 2.51 -8.45 5.34
CA GLU A 25 1.52 -7.52 5.89
C GLU A 25 2.10 -6.11 5.92
N TRP A 26 1.29 -5.14 5.50
CA TRP A 26 1.65 -3.73 5.53
C TRP A 26 0.54 -2.87 6.15
N SER A 27 0.96 -1.75 6.73
CA SER A 27 0.07 -0.69 7.18
C SER A 27 0.72 0.64 6.83
N GLY A 28 -0.05 1.58 6.30
CA GLY A 28 0.42 2.95 6.00
C GLY A 28 1.04 3.69 7.20
N ALA A 29 0.75 3.26 8.43
CA ALA A 29 1.36 3.84 9.63
C ALA A 29 2.83 3.44 9.85
N ARG A 30 3.32 2.40 9.15
CA ARG A 30 4.70 1.91 9.26
C ARG A 30 5.68 2.81 8.49
N ASP A 31 6.95 2.75 8.86
CA ASP A 31 7.99 3.51 8.18
C ASP A 31 8.26 2.89 6.80
N PRO A 32 8.08 3.62 5.68
CA PRO A 32 8.33 3.08 4.33
C PRO A 32 9.72 2.49 4.11
N ARG A 33 10.71 2.88 4.94
CA ARG A 33 12.08 2.32 4.91
C ARG A 33 12.14 0.85 5.34
N GLU A 34 11.09 0.33 5.97
CA GLU A 34 10.95 -1.09 6.34
C GLU A 34 10.60 -1.97 5.14
N ILE A 35 10.19 -1.39 4.01
CA ILE A 35 9.93 -2.14 2.78
C ILE A 35 11.25 -2.43 2.09
N GLU A 36 11.49 -3.71 1.78
CA GLU A 36 12.69 -4.13 1.07
C GLU A 36 12.75 -3.49 -0.33
N ARG A 37 13.92 -2.95 -0.71
CA ARG A 37 14.14 -2.44 -2.07
C ARG A 37 14.11 -3.60 -3.07
N GLY A 38 13.48 -3.39 -4.21
CA GLY A 38 13.22 -4.42 -5.21
C GLY A 38 11.90 -5.17 -5.01
N SER A 39 11.18 -4.91 -3.92
CA SER A 39 9.87 -5.49 -3.64
C SER A 39 8.71 -4.67 -4.24
N TYR A 40 7.49 -5.10 -3.94
CA TYR A 40 6.26 -4.48 -4.41
C TYR A 40 5.37 -4.11 -3.22
N LEU A 41 4.59 -3.04 -3.38
CA LEU A 41 3.53 -2.66 -2.44
C LEU A 41 2.19 -2.60 -3.16
N ALA A 42 1.23 -3.43 -2.74
CA ALA A 42 -0.16 -3.37 -3.14
C ALA A 42 -0.98 -2.61 -2.09
N VAL A 43 -1.61 -1.50 -2.49
CA VAL A 43 -2.44 -0.69 -1.61
C VAL A 43 -3.86 -0.62 -2.17
N SER A 44 -4.83 -0.79 -1.28
CA SER A 44 -6.22 -0.58 -1.65
C SER A 44 -6.53 0.90 -1.92
N ALA A 45 -7.38 1.15 -2.91
CA ALA A 45 -7.77 2.49 -3.35
C ALA A 45 -8.25 3.38 -2.20
N THR A 46 -9.07 2.84 -1.29
CA THR A 46 -9.59 3.55 -0.12
C THR A 46 -8.46 4.04 0.78
N PHE A 47 -7.51 3.18 1.12
CA PHE A 47 -6.36 3.52 1.95
C PHE A 47 -5.42 4.48 1.22
N TYR A 48 -5.14 4.22 -0.06
CA TYR A 48 -4.29 5.09 -0.86
C TYR A 48 -4.84 6.52 -0.98
N GLN A 49 -6.14 6.67 -1.23
CA GLN A 49 -6.80 7.98 -1.34
C GLN A 49 -6.90 8.67 0.02
N GLY A 50 -7.37 7.95 1.05
CA GLY A 50 -7.48 8.49 2.40
C GLY A 50 -6.14 8.93 2.98
N GLY A 51 -5.11 8.10 2.82
CA GLY A 51 -3.74 8.38 3.26
C GLY A 51 -3.03 9.44 2.41
N ARG A 52 -3.66 9.98 1.36
CA ARG A 52 -3.18 11.15 0.60
C ARG A 52 -4.11 12.35 0.68
N GLY A 53 -5.22 12.22 1.41
CA GLY A 53 -6.18 13.29 1.63
C GLY A 53 -5.54 14.46 2.39
N ARG A 54 -5.98 15.68 2.07
CA ARG A 54 -5.65 16.85 2.87
C ARG A 54 -6.61 16.91 4.06
N PRO A 55 -6.11 17.00 5.30
CA PRO A 55 -6.98 17.08 6.47
C PRO A 55 -7.81 18.37 6.43
N VAL A 56 -9.08 18.27 6.83
CA VAL A 56 -9.95 19.43 7.04
C VAL A 56 -9.71 20.01 8.43
N LYS A 57 -10.18 21.25 8.68
CA LYS A 57 -10.06 21.90 10.00
C LYS A 57 -10.68 21.01 11.08
N GLY A 58 -9.88 20.67 12.10
CA GLY A 58 -10.32 19.83 13.23
C GLY A 58 -10.13 18.33 13.02
N PHE A 59 -9.53 17.89 11.91
CA PHE A 59 -9.13 16.49 11.72
C PHE A 59 -7.83 16.20 12.49
N ASP A 60 -7.88 15.24 13.41
CA ASP A 60 -6.80 14.90 14.35
C ASP A 60 -6.25 13.48 14.18
N GLN A 61 -6.76 12.73 13.20
CA GLN A 61 -6.27 11.39 12.89
C GLN A 61 -5.04 11.43 11.98
N SER A 62 -4.32 10.32 11.98
CA SER A 62 -3.13 10.10 11.18
C SER A 62 -3.42 10.22 9.68
N HIS A 63 -2.66 11.04 8.96
CA HIS A 63 -2.85 11.34 7.54
C HIS A 63 -1.52 11.32 6.76
N SER A 64 -1.58 11.44 5.44
CA SER A 64 -0.41 11.60 4.56
C SER A 64 0.55 10.39 4.43
N HIS A 65 0.19 9.24 4.99
CA HIS A 65 0.95 7.98 4.98
C HIS A 65 1.40 7.44 3.63
N TYR A 66 0.75 7.84 2.53
CA TYR A 66 1.11 7.40 1.18
C TYR A 66 1.51 8.53 0.24
N LEU A 67 1.82 9.72 0.75
CA LEU A 67 2.34 10.80 -0.10
C LEU A 67 3.64 10.38 -0.81
N TRP A 68 4.49 9.61 -0.14
CA TRP A 68 5.75 9.10 -0.68
C TRP A 68 5.57 8.16 -1.89
N LEU A 69 4.40 7.53 -2.05
CA LEU A 69 4.09 6.72 -3.24
C LEU A 69 3.87 7.55 -4.50
N SER A 70 3.76 8.88 -4.40
CA SER A 70 3.70 9.76 -5.57
C SER A 70 4.98 9.77 -6.41
N GLU A 71 6.10 9.36 -5.82
CA GLU A 71 7.42 9.30 -6.46
C GLU A 71 7.79 7.87 -6.90
N LYS A 72 6.88 6.90 -6.70
CA LYS A 72 7.13 5.49 -7.01
C LYS A 72 6.41 5.07 -8.28
N ASP A 73 6.98 4.06 -8.93
CA ASP A 73 6.45 3.55 -10.20
C ASP A 73 5.16 2.77 -9.96
N LEU A 74 4.06 3.28 -10.51
CA LEU A 74 2.81 2.52 -10.58
C LEU A 74 2.96 1.41 -11.62
N VAL A 75 3.14 0.18 -11.15
CA VAL A 75 3.31 -1.00 -12.00
C VAL A 75 1.98 -1.42 -12.61
N LYS A 76 0.94 -1.49 -11.77
CA LYS A 76 -0.36 -2.01 -12.21
C LYS A 76 -1.48 -1.50 -11.33
N LYS A 77 -2.65 -1.31 -11.96
CA LYS A 77 -3.93 -1.13 -11.29
C LYS A 77 -4.78 -2.37 -11.54
N ILE A 78 -5.29 -3.00 -10.48
CA ILE A 78 -6.22 -4.14 -10.59
C ILE A 78 -7.64 -3.63 -10.37
N GLY A 79 -8.43 -3.63 -11.45
CA GLY A 79 -9.77 -3.05 -11.46
C GLY A 79 -9.73 -1.57 -11.06
N TYR A 80 -10.53 -1.20 -10.06
CA TYR A 80 -10.52 0.13 -9.43
C TYR A 80 -10.03 0.12 -7.99
N SER A 81 -9.72 -1.06 -7.45
CA SER A 81 -9.64 -1.26 -6.01
C SER A 81 -8.22 -1.42 -5.49
N ILE A 82 -7.24 -1.84 -6.31
CA ILE A 82 -5.87 -2.10 -5.87
C ILE A 82 -4.87 -1.42 -6.80
N PHE A 83 -3.91 -0.72 -6.21
CA PHE A 83 -2.77 -0.11 -6.89
C PHE A 83 -1.49 -0.82 -6.45
N ILE A 84 -0.63 -1.19 -7.40
CA ILE A 84 0.63 -1.89 -7.15
C ILE A 84 1.78 -1.01 -7.56
N PHE A 85 2.69 -0.75 -6.63
CA PHE A 85 3.88 0.06 -6.81
C PHE A 85 5.14 -0.80 -6.72
N TYR A 86 6.16 -0.41 -7.48
CA TYR A 86 7.51 -0.97 -7.34
C TYR A 86 8.35 -0.08 -6.43
N ILE A 87 9.09 -0.69 -5.51
CA ILE A 87 9.91 0.02 -4.53
C ILE A 87 11.38 -0.11 -4.91
N HIS A 88 11.98 0.95 -5.45
CA HIS A 88 13.42 1.07 -5.72
C HIS A 88 14.18 1.81 -4.61
#